data_AF-A0A6L5YM52-F1
#
_entry.id   AF-A0A6L5YM52-F1
#
_cell.length_a   1.000
_cell.length_b   1.000
_cell.length_c   1.000
_cell.angle_alpha   90.00
_cell.angle_beta   90.00
_cell.angle_gamma   90.00
#
_symmetry.space_group_name_H-M   'P 1'
#
loop_
_entity.id
_entity.type
_entity.pdbx_description
1 polymer ?
#
loop_
_entity_poly.entity_id
_entity_poly.type
_entity_poly.pdbx_seq_one_letter_code
_entity_poly.pdbx_strand_id
1 'polypeptide(L)'
;MRRHSFKLVMPLILVEVYWIITYIIYRYGIIKYPFANDSRVLIFLTMCNLFFAMGYLIICHHKRKNCIQNVEMGIENGKKLLLISTIVAVILYIPNSMRYTGNWYPDVFNNLVNPGETYQKVIASVSENGMLRIFGFFDIFPFMIFPLMFIMWDFLKWKLKLASSVTAFGYLLLYCTGGRNMPILLFVLSVIVTYIVKMCSDRISLRTFIRDTLICVSSIVLVIVMFTMNLKSRTFYSDDVEEQMTITSVNQETNHSVNQETNQGQNDETGVYLQYKDLIITIEQKEKCDEVAKIFPMYTNPYTKQYADPDNLLYKAIPDSAKFLCVMADAYASGSYHALSVALRLEHQWTYGIGFSEFLQDYLNMFTGIDIKSITYGSRVAHVTEPSMVSVYGWPTAYVQLAGDLTFPGVVVFMGGLGAVVALLWRDILEKKNVYGIPFVSQIALFLLFLPANCITFNSGGYFVTFWGTALIWLISLQKRKCGQEK
;
A
#
# COMPACT_ATOMS: atom_id res chain seq x y z
N MET A 1 -30.69 -9.53 15.38
CA MET A 1 -30.45 -9.32 13.93
C MET A 1 -29.42 -8.24 13.60
N ARG A 2 -29.42 -7.03 14.21
CA ARG A 2 -28.48 -5.92 13.88
C ARG A 2 -26.97 -6.25 13.95
N ARG A 3 -26.49 -6.98 14.96
CA ARG A 3 -25.04 -7.27 15.15
C ARG A 3 -24.41 -8.16 14.07
N HIS A 4 -25.15 -9.10 13.49
CA HIS A 4 -24.63 -9.99 12.44
C HIS A 4 -24.43 -9.23 11.13
N SER A 5 -25.34 -8.30 10.82
CA SER A 5 -25.24 -7.45 9.62
C SER A 5 -24.02 -6.53 9.67
N PHE A 6 -23.69 -5.97 10.84
CA PHE A 6 -22.55 -5.06 10.97
C PHE A 6 -21.21 -5.76 10.69
N LYS A 7 -21.00 -6.96 11.24
CA LYS A 7 -19.78 -7.75 11.04
C LYS A 7 -19.52 -8.09 9.56
N LEU A 8 -20.60 -8.26 8.79
CA LEU A 8 -20.51 -8.54 7.36
C LEU A 8 -20.17 -7.31 6.52
N VAL A 9 -20.55 -6.10 6.95
CA VAL A 9 -20.35 -4.85 6.19
C VAL A 9 -19.10 -4.10 6.63
N MET A 10 -18.50 -4.46 7.77
CA MET A 10 -17.34 -3.77 8.33
C MET A 10 -16.15 -3.60 7.33
N PRO A 11 -15.74 -4.60 6.53
CA PRO A 11 -14.66 -4.38 5.55
C PRO A 11 -15.00 -3.29 4.52
N LEU A 12 -16.25 -3.23 4.07
CA LEU A 12 -16.70 -2.18 3.16
C LEU A 12 -16.53 -0.80 3.81
N ILE A 13 -16.98 -0.63 5.05
CA ILE A 13 -16.86 0.64 5.78
C ILE A 13 -15.38 1.04 5.92
N LEU A 14 -14.51 0.11 6.33
CA LEU A 14 -13.09 0.41 6.53
C LEU A 14 -12.41 0.85 5.23
N VAL A 15 -12.71 0.18 4.11
CA VAL A 15 -12.12 0.47 2.81
C VAL A 15 -12.63 1.80 2.25
N GLU A 16 -13.94 2.04 2.28
CA GLU A 16 -14.55 3.29 1.80
C GLU A 16 -14.07 4.50 2.60
N VAL A 17 -14.06 4.40 3.94
CA VAL A 17 -13.57 5.47 4.81
C VAL A 17 -12.10 5.75 4.52
N TYR A 18 -11.28 4.71 4.35
CA TYR A 18 -9.86 4.87 4.03
C TYR A 18 -9.66 5.62 2.69
N TRP A 19 -10.32 5.20 1.61
CA TRP A 19 -10.17 5.87 0.30
C TRP A 19 -10.69 7.30 0.28
N ILE A 20 -11.77 7.57 1.02
CA ILE A 20 -12.29 8.94 1.18
C ILE A 20 -11.26 9.78 1.94
N ILE A 21 -10.68 9.27 3.02
CA ILE A 21 -9.64 9.97 3.79
C ILE A 21 -8.41 10.26 2.92
N THR A 22 -7.91 9.29 2.13
CA THR A 22 -6.73 9.54 1.28
C THR A 22 -7.00 10.62 0.24
N TYR A 23 -8.20 10.68 -0.33
CA TYR A 23 -8.58 11.75 -1.25
C TYR A 23 -8.78 13.11 -0.55
N ILE A 24 -9.34 13.12 0.67
CA ILE A 24 -9.42 14.35 1.49
C ILE A 24 -8.02 14.88 1.81
N ILE A 25 -7.09 14.00 2.16
CA ILE A 25 -5.69 14.34 2.40
C ILE A 25 -5.05 14.91 1.12
N TYR A 26 -5.29 14.31 -0.06
CA TYR A 26 -4.83 14.88 -1.33
C TYR A 26 -5.31 16.31 -1.58
N ARG A 27 -6.53 16.62 -1.16
CA ARG A 27 -7.13 17.93 -1.42
C ARG A 27 -6.80 19.00 -0.39
N TYR A 28 -6.70 18.61 0.88
CA TYR A 28 -6.64 19.54 2.01
C TYR A 28 -5.48 19.26 2.98
N GLY A 29 -4.70 18.21 2.74
CA GLY A 29 -3.57 17.80 3.55
C GLY A 29 -2.43 18.81 3.60
N ILE A 30 -1.39 18.42 4.31
CA ILE A 30 -0.16 19.17 4.53
C ILE A 30 0.54 19.45 3.19
N ILE A 31 0.57 18.44 2.31
CA ILE A 31 1.16 18.62 0.97
C ILE A 31 0.18 19.32 0.05
N LYS A 32 0.63 20.41 -0.58
CA LYS A 32 -0.13 21.12 -1.62
C LYS A 32 0.23 20.59 -3.00
N TYR A 33 -0.79 20.10 -3.70
CA TYR A 33 -0.69 19.66 -5.09
C TYR A 33 -1.34 20.70 -6.02
N PRO A 34 -0.74 21.01 -7.18
CA PRO A 34 -1.32 21.99 -8.11
C PRO A 34 -2.68 21.55 -8.65
N PHE A 35 -2.92 20.23 -8.76
CA PHE A 35 -4.13 19.68 -9.38
C PHE A 35 -5.16 19.13 -8.37
N ALA A 36 -4.98 19.41 -7.08
CA ALA A 36 -5.84 18.93 -5.98
C ALA A 36 -7.34 19.21 -6.17
N ASN A 37 -7.68 20.27 -6.90
CA ASN A 37 -9.05 20.71 -7.14
C ASN A 37 -9.71 20.11 -8.39
N ASP A 38 -9.04 19.22 -9.13
CA ASP A 38 -9.60 18.63 -10.35
C ASP A 38 -10.85 17.77 -10.05
N SER A 39 -11.98 18.17 -10.66
CA SER A 39 -13.27 17.48 -10.51
C SER A 39 -13.29 16.11 -11.18
N ARG A 40 -12.46 15.88 -12.21
CA ARG A 40 -12.40 14.57 -12.90
C ARG A 40 -11.93 13.47 -11.96
N VAL A 41 -10.94 13.76 -11.12
CA VAL A 41 -10.45 12.82 -10.11
C VAL A 41 -11.55 12.50 -9.11
N LEU A 42 -12.24 13.51 -8.59
CA LEU A 42 -13.36 13.31 -7.66
C LEU A 42 -14.45 12.43 -8.26
N ILE A 43 -14.90 12.73 -9.49
CA ILE A 43 -15.95 11.98 -10.18
C ILE A 43 -15.51 10.54 -10.37
N PHE A 44 -14.30 10.32 -10.90
CA PHE A 44 -13.77 8.99 -11.15
C PHE A 44 -13.68 8.15 -9.87
N LEU A 45 -13.10 8.69 -8.79
CA LEU A 45 -12.96 7.98 -7.52
C LEU A 45 -14.34 7.71 -6.89
N THR A 46 -15.27 8.65 -6.99
CA THR A 46 -16.65 8.46 -6.50
C THR A 46 -17.32 7.30 -7.24
N MET A 47 -17.15 7.19 -8.56
CA MET A 47 -17.68 6.07 -9.34
C MET A 47 -17.05 4.73 -8.94
N CYS A 48 -15.73 4.69 -8.76
CA CYS A 48 -15.01 3.51 -8.28
C CYS A 48 -15.55 3.02 -6.92
N ASN A 49 -15.72 3.94 -5.97
CA ASN A 49 -16.27 3.67 -4.64
C ASN A 49 -17.70 3.14 -4.72
N LEU A 50 -18.58 3.82 -5.47
CA LEU A 50 -19.97 3.41 -5.66
C LEU A 50 -20.08 1.99 -6.26
N PHE A 51 -19.28 1.68 -7.28
CA PHE A 51 -19.28 0.37 -7.90
C PHE A 51 -18.73 -0.70 -6.96
N PHE A 52 -17.64 -0.43 -6.26
CA PHE A 52 -17.09 -1.33 -5.24
C PHE A 52 -18.14 -1.65 -4.16
N ALA A 53 -18.77 -0.63 -3.59
CA ALA A 53 -19.83 -0.77 -2.61
C ALA A 53 -21.03 -1.56 -3.15
N MET A 54 -21.46 -1.27 -4.38
CA MET A 54 -22.56 -1.99 -5.04
C MET A 54 -22.23 -3.48 -5.17
N GLY A 55 -21.05 -3.83 -5.71
CA GLY A 55 -20.63 -5.22 -5.85
C GLY A 55 -20.52 -5.96 -4.52
N TYR A 56 -19.97 -5.29 -3.51
CA TYR A 56 -19.89 -5.83 -2.15
C TYR A 56 -21.27 -6.11 -1.54
N LEU A 57 -22.17 -5.12 -1.61
CA LEU A 57 -23.50 -5.21 -1.02
C LEU A 57 -24.38 -6.24 -1.73
N ILE A 58 -24.29 -6.39 -3.06
CA ILE A 58 -25.01 -7.44 -3.80
C ILE A 58 -24.71 -8.81 -3.21
N ILE A 59 -23.43 -9.11 -2.96
CA ILE A 59 -23.00 -10.38 -2.37
C ILE A 59 -23.45 -10.51 -0.91
N CYS A 60 -23.39 -9.44 -0.12
CA CYS A 60 -23.86 -9.48 1.27
C CYS A 60 -25.38 -9.75 1.39
N HIS A 61 -26.18 -9.20 0.49
CA HIS A 61 -27.64 -9.39 0.49
C HIS A 61 -28.07 -10.73 -0.11
N HIS A 62 -27.25 -11.34 -0.96
CA HIS A 62 -27.58 -12.63 -1.56
C HIS A 62 -27.58 -13.75 -0.50
N LYS A 63 -28.75 -14.36 -0.25
CA LYS A 63 -28.88 -15.51 0.65
C LYS A 63 -28.29 -16.75 -0.03
N ARG A 64 -27.11 -17.19 0.42
CA ARG A 64 -26.50 -18.44 -0.06
C ARG A 64 -26.86 -19.59 0.90
N LYS A 65 -27.11 -20.79 0.36
CA LYS A 65 -27.30 -22.00 1.19
C LYS A 65 -26.05 -22.21 2.07
N ASN A 66 -26.27 -22.47 3.35
CA ASN A 66 -25.21 -22.74 4.32
C ASN A 66 -24.60 -24.12 4.04
N CYS A 67 -23.56 -24.18 3.20
CA CYS A 67 -22.67 -25.34 3.19
C CYS A 67 -21.61 -25.10 4.28
N ILE A 68 -21.93 -25.51 5.51
CA ILE A 68 -21.03 -25.39 6.66
C ILE A 68 -19.89 -26.38 6.47
N GLN A 69 -18.66 -25.87 6.45
CA GLN A 69 -17.49 -26.74 6.49
C GLN A 69 -17.36 -27.35 7.89
N ASN A 70 -17.02 -28.64 7.97
CA ASN A 70 -16.70 -29.26 9.26
C ASN A 70 -15.51 -28.50 9.89
N VAL A 71 -15.77 -27.86 11.03
CA VAL A 71 -14.82 -26.96 11.73
C VAL A 71 -13.54 -27.70 12.12
N GLU A 72 -13.64 -28.95 12.56
CA GLU A 72 -12.48 -29.76 12.94
C GLU A 72 -11.58 -30.05 11.73
N MET A 73 -12.19 -30.37 10.59
CA MET A 73 -11.47 -30.57 9.34
C MET A 73 -10.79 -29.27 8.87
N GLY A 74 -11.44 -28.12 9.06
CA GLY A 74 -10.85 -26.80 8.80
C GLY A 74 -9.61 -26.53 9.66
N ILE A 75 -9.69 -26.81 10.96
CA ILE A 75 -8.57 -26.66 11.90
C ILE A 75 -7.40 -27.59 11.52
N GLU A 76 -7.67 -28.84 11.18
CA GLU A 76 -6.61 -29.79 10.81
C GLU A 76 -5.92 -29.40 9.50
N ASN A 77 -6.70 -28.96 8.51
CA ASN A 77 -6.16 -28.45 7.25
C ASN A 77 -5.30 -27.19 7.45
N GLY A 78 -5.72 -26.28 8.34
CA GLY A 78 -4.93 -25.11 8.70
C GLY A 78 -3.60 -25.46 9.37
N LYS A 79 -3.58 -26.48 10.24
CA LYS A 79 -2.35 -26.98 10.89
C LYS A 79 -1.38 -27.55 9.85
N LYS A 80 -1.88 -28.32 8.90
CA LYS A 80 -1.09 -28.87 7.79
C LYS A 80 -0.50 -27.76 6.92
N LEU A 81 -1.31 -26.76 6.57
CA LEU A 81 -0.85 -25.62 5.79
C LEU A 81 0.23 -24.81 6.53
N LEU A 82 0.04 -24.55 7.82
CA LEU A 82 1.04 -23.87 8.65
C LEU A 82 2.34 -24.69 8.74
N LEU A 83 2.25 -26.00 8.96
CA LEU A 83 3.42 -26.89 9.02
C LEU A 83 4.23 -26.86 7.72
N ILE A 84 3.56 -27.02 6.56
CA ILE A 84 4.21 -26.95 5.24
C ILE A 84 4.87 -25.58 5.06
N SER A 85 4.15 -24.51 5.39
CA SER A 85 4.66 -23.14 5.29
C SER A 85 5.90 -22.93 6.14
N THR A 86 5.90 -23.43 7.38
CA THR A 86 7.07 -23.36 8.29
C THR A 86 8.25 -24.14 7.74
N ILE A 87 8.06 -25.37 7.26
CA ILE A 87 9.16 -26.19 6.70
C ILE A 87 9.80 -25.48 5.49
N VAL A 88 8.96 -25.04 4.55
CA VAL A 88 9.44 -24.36 3.34
C VAL A 88 10.11 -23.03 3.69
N ALA A 89 9.55 -22.25 4.61
CA ALA A 89 10.14 -20.98 5.03
C ALA A 89 11.50 -21.15 5.74
N VAL A 90 11.71 -22.22 6.49
CA VAL A 90 13.02 -22.56 7.07
C VAL A 90 14.04 -22.85 5.98
N ILE A 91 13.67 -23.64 4.97
CA ILE A 91 14.55 -23.93 3.81
C ILE A 91 14.91 -22.64 3.07
N LEU A 92 13.95 -21.74 2.92
CA LEU A 92 14.11 -20.46 2.21
C LEU A 92 14.78 -19.36 3.05
N TYR A 93 15.08 -19.61 4.32
CA TYR A 93 15.58 -18.55 5.20
C TYR A 93 16.91 -17.97 4.72
N ILE A 94 17.87 -18.83 4.33
CA ILE A 94 19.18 -18.42 3.82
C ILE A 94 19.08 -17.62 2.52
N PRO A 95 18.42 -18.11 1.44
CA PRO A 95 18.31 -17.31 0.22
C PRO A 95 17.54 -16.01 0.43
N ASN A 96 16.53 -16.00 1.32
CA ASN A 96 15.85 -14.77 1.69
C ASN A 96 16.77 -13.82 2.47
N SER A 97 17.63 -14.31 3.36
CA SER A 97 18.60 -13.44 4.04
C SER A 97 19.47 -12.73 3.02
N MET A 98 20.03 -13.45 2.04
CA MET A 98 20.85 -12.84 1.00
C MET A 98 20.08 -11.78 0.19
N ARG A 99 18.82 -12.04 -0.14
CA ARG A 99 17.96 -11.11 -0.88
C ARG A 99 17.55 -9.87 -0.08
N TYR A 100 17.39 -10.00 1.23
CA TYR A 100 16.88 -8.93 2.09
C TYR A 100 17.96 -8.15 2.81
N THR A 101 19.13 -8.73 3.07
CA THR A 101 20.23 -8.10 3.83
C THR A 101 21.55 -8.06 3.07
N GLY A 102 21.62 -8.67 1.87
CA GLY A 102 22.86 -8.84 1.12
C GLY A 102 23.78 -9.94 1.68
N ASN A 103 23.41 -10.58 2.79
CA ASN A 103 24.25 -11.55 3.49
C ASN A 103 23.47 -12.83 3.80
N TRP A 104 24.16 -13.97 3.85
CA TRP A 104 23.54 -15.27 4.21
C TRP A 104 23.04 -15.31 5.66
N TYR A 105 23.51 -14.40 6.51
CA TYR A 105 22.98 -14.11 7.83
C TYR A 105 22.45 -12.67 7.90
N PRO A 106 21.40 -12.39 8.69
CA PRO A 106 20.93 -11.03 8.89
C PRO A 106 21.86 -10.31 9.88
N ASP A 107 22.67 -9.37 9.40
CA ASP A 107 23.46 -8.50 10.27
C ASP A 107 22.55 -7.49 10.97
N VAL A 108 21.92 -7.93 12.07
CA VAL A 108 20.84 -7.17 12.70
C VAL A 108 21.30 -5.83 13.25
N PHE A 109 22.43 -5.82 13.94
CA PHE A 109 22.88 -4.63 14.66
C PHE A 109 23.35 -3.54 13.69
N ASN A 110 24.24 -3.86 12.76
CA ASN A 110 24.78 -2.85 11.85
C ASN A 110 23.67 -2.29 10.94
N ASN A 111 22.76 -3.14 10.47
CA ASN A 111 21.67 -2.71 9.59
C ASN A 111 20.61 -1.85 10.29
N LEU A 112 20.41 -2.00 11.61
CA LEU A 112 19.51 -1.14 12.38
C LEU A 112 20.14 0.21 12.75
N VAL A 113 21.47 0.28 12.84
CA VAL A 113 22.19 1.53 13.09
C VAL A 113 22.21 2.42 11.84
N ASN A 114 22.40 1.84 10.64
CA ASN A 114 22.41 2.59 9.39
C ASN A 114 21.51 1.96 8.30
N PRO A 115 20.17 2.04 8.45
CA PRO A 115 19.26 1.40 7.52
C PRO A 115 19.28 1.99 6.11
N GLY A 116 19.70 3.26 5.96
CA GLY A 116 19.87 3.92 4.67
C GLY A 116 20.99 3.29 3.84
N GLU A 117 22.13 2.98 4.47
CA GLU A 117 23.23 2.28 3.81
C GLU A 117 22.83 0.85 3.41
N THR A 118 22.16 0.13 4.31
CA THR A 118 21.65 -1.22 4.01
C THR A 118 20.67 -1.23 2.83
N TYR A 119 19.79 -0.22 2.75
CA TYR A 119 18.87 -0.07 1.63
C TYR A 119 19.62 0.01 0.29
N GLN A 120 20.70 0.79 0.22
CA GLN A 120 21.51 0.90 -1.00
C GLN A 120 22.23 -0.41 -1.34
N LYS A 121 22.81 -1.09 -0.34
CA LYS A 121 23.45 -2.41 -0.51
C LYS A 121 22.49 -3.46 -1.08
N VAL A 122 21.25 -3.49 -0.58
CA VAL A 122 20.22 -4.45 -1.02
C VAL A 122 19.77 -4.18 -2.45
N ILE A 123 19.66 -2.90 -2.85
CA ILE A 123 19.32 -2.56 -4.25
C ILE A 123 20.41 -3.09 -5.20
N ALA A 124 21.68 -2.84 -4.88
CA ALA A 124 22.81 -3.29 -5.69
C ALA A 124 22.88 -4.83 -5.79
N SER A 125 22.70 -5.54 -4.68
CA SER A 125 22.81 -7.01 -4.67
C SER A 125 21.70 -7.72 -5.46
N VAL A 126 20.49 -7.16 -5.48
CA VAL A 126 19.34 -7.69 -6.23
C VAL A 126 19.42 -7.38 -7.73
N SER A 127 20.10 -6.29 -8.12
CA SER A 127 20.42 -6.03 -9.54
C SER A 127 21.47 -6.99 -10.08
N GLU A 128 22.49 -7.33 -9.29
CA GLU A 128 23.61 -8.17 -9.73
C GLU A 128 23.27 -9.67 -9.75
N ASN A 129 22.44 -10.14 -8.82
CA ASN A 129 22.16 -11.58 -8.65
C ASN A 129 20.73 -11.96 -9.08
N GLY A 130 20.51 -12.02 -10.40
CA GLY A 130 19.20 -12.37 -10.98
C GLY A 130 18.61 -13.70 -10.47
N MET A 131 19.44 -14.69 -10.12
CA MET A 131 18.98 -15.96 -9.52
C MET A 131 18.25 -15.78 -8.19
N LEU A 132 18.60 -14.76 -7.39
CA LEU A 132 17.91 -14.49 -6.12
C LEU A 132 16.45 -14.07 -6.32
N ARG A 133 16.07 -13.62 -7.52
CA ARG A 133 14.68 -13.28 -7.86
C ARG A 133 13.77 -14.51 -7.95
N ILE A 134 14.33 -15.67 -8.30
CA ILE A 134 13.58 -16.95 -8.40
C ILE A 134 13.02 -17.36 -7.04
N PHE A 135 13.75 -17.10 -5.95
CA PHE A 135 13.25 -17.42 -4.61
C PHE A 135 12.03 -16.58 -4.20
N GLY A 136 11.81 -15.43 -4.85
CA GLY A 136 10.59 -14.63 -4.67
C GLY A 136 9.31 -15.38 -5.03
N PHE A 137 9.34 -16.35 -5.94
CA PHE A 137 8.18 -17.20 -6.25
C PHE A 137 7.71 -18.04 -5.06
N PHE A 138 8.56 -18.23 -4.05
CA PHE A 138 8.21 -18.98 -2.84
C PHE A 138 7.88 -18.10 -1.63
N ASP A 139 7.81 -16.77 -1.79
CA ASP A 139 7.45 -15.81 -0.72
C ASP A 139 6.08 -16.08 -0.11
N ILE A 140 5.21 -16.81 -0.83
CA ILE A 140 3.91 -17.25 -0.34
C ILE A 140 4.00 -18.02 0.98
N PHE A 141 5.01 -18.87 1.17
CA PHE A 141 5.11 -19.74 2.33
C PHE A 141 5.54 -18.98 3.59
N PRO A 142 6.63 -18.20 3.60
CA PRO A 142 6.95 -17.33 4.74
C PRO A 142 5.80 -16.40 5.10
N PHE A 143 5.12 -15.82 4.10
CA PHE A 143 3.99 -14.93 4.33
C PHE A 143 2.85 -15.61 5.08
N MET A 144 2.45 -16.83 4.69
CA MET A 144 1.33 -17.55 5.28
C MET A 144 1.50 -17.86 6.78
N ILE A 145 2.73 -17.91 7.29
CA ILE A 145 3.01 -18.24 8.69
C ILE A 145 2.33 -17.24 9.63
N PHE A 146 2.44 -15.94 9.36
CA PHE A 146 1.93 -14.90 10.27
C PHE A 146 0.42 -14.96 10.48
N PRO A 147 -0.44 -14.83 9.44
CA PRO A 147 -1.88 -14.84 9.62
C PRO A 147 -2.40 -16.20 10.12
N LEU A 148 -1.80 -17.32 9.67
CA LEU A 148 -2.23 -18.66 10.12
C LEU A 148 -1.85 -18.92 11.58
N MET A 149 -0.61 -18.61 11.98
CA MET A 149 -0.17 -18.80 13.37
C MET A 149 -1.01 -17.95 14.33
N PHE A 150 -1.28 -16.69 13.96
CA PHE A 150 -2.04 -15.76 14.79
C PHE A 150 -3.47 -16.24 15.02
N ILE A 151 -4.19 -16.64 13.94
CA ILE A 151 -5.59 -17.08 14.09
C ILE A 151 -5.70 -18.44 14.75
N MET A 152 -4.75 -19.34 14.50
CA MET A 152 -4.80 -20.72 14.98
C MET A 152 -4.16 -20.92 16.35
N TRP A 153 -3.56 -19.88 16.94
CA TRP A 153 -2.72 -19.97 18.13
C TRP A 153 -3.29 -20.86 19.23
N ASP A 154 -4.58 -20.73 19.54
CA ASP A 154 -5.21 -21.45 20.64
C ASP A 154 -5.40 -22.96 20.35
N PHE A 155 -5.27 -23.39 19.10
CA PHE A 155 -5.44 -24.79 18.65
C PHE A 155 -4.12 -25.53 18.32
N LEU A 156 -2.98 -24.84 18.33
CA LEU A 156 -1.69 -25.42 17.93
C LEU A 156 -1.04 -26.22 19.07
N LYS A 157 -0.38 -27.32 18.72
CA LYS A 157 0.51 -28.07 19.62
C LYS A 157 1.79 -27.27 19.89
N TRP A 158 2.39 -27.44 21.07
CA TRP A 158 3.60 -26.71 21.47
C TRP A 158 4.75 -26.76 20.44
N LYS A 159 5.05 -27.93 19.88
CA LYS A 159 6.14 -28.09 18.88
C LYS A 159 5.93 -27.20 17.66
N LEU A 160 4.71 -27.19 17.11
CA LEU A 160 4.38 -26.36 15.94
C LEU A 160 4.35 -24.88 16.31
N LYS A 161 3.83 -24.51 17.50
CA LYS A 161 3.88 -23.13 18.01
C LYS A 161 5.30 -22.59 18.11
N LEU A 162 6.21 -23.39 18.66
CA LEU A 162 7.60 -22.99 18.83
C LEU A 162 8.27 -22.84 17.47
N ALA A 163 8.16 -23.84 16.61
CA ALA A 163 8.75 -23.81 15.27
C ALA A 163 8.24 -22.62 14.44
N SER A 164 6.91 -22.44 14.35
CA SER A 164 6.34 -21.34 13.59
C SER A 164 6.69 -19.98 14.19
N SER A 165 6.74 -19.84 15.52
CA SER A 165 7.14 -18.59 16.18
C SER A 165 8.58 -18.22 15.89
N VAL A 166 9.51 -19.18 16.00
CA VAL A 166 10.93 -18.94 15.72
C VAL A 166 11.13 -18.54 14.25
N THR A 167 10.48 -19.25 13.32
CA THR A 167 10.55 -18.91 11.90
C THR A 167 9.94 -17.53 11.63
N ALA A 168 8.75 -17.25 12.15
CA ALA A 168 8.07 -15.97 11.98
C ALA A 168 8.92 -14.80 12.52
N PHE A 169 9.50 -14.97 13.70
CA PHE A 169 10.38 -13.97 14.31
C PHE A 169 11.67 -13.77 13.50
N GLY A 170 12.27 -14.85 12.99
CA GLY A 170 13.42 -14.75 12.09
C GLY A 170 13.12 -13.92 10.83
N TYR A 171 11.97 -14.17 10.18
CA TYR A 171 11.55 -13.38 9.03
C TYR A 171 11.24 -11.92 9.39
N LEU A 172 10.64 -11.68 10.57
CA LEU A 172 10.40 -10.31 11.05
C LEU A 172 11.73 -9.55 11.24
N LEU A 173 12.74 -10.17 11.85
CA LEU A 173 14.07 -9.58 11.99
C LEU A 173 14.71 -9.29 10.63
N LEU A 174 14.61 -10.23 9.70
CA LEU A 174 15.10 -10.08 8.34
C LEU A 174 14.40 -8.91 7.60
N TYR A 175 13.10 -8.69 7.84
CA TYR A 175 12.36 -7.56 7.30
C TYR A 175 12.76 -6.23 7.95
N CYS A 176 12.95 -6.21 9.27
CA CYS A 176 13.42 -5.02 9.99
C CYS A 176 14.82 -4.60 9.53
N THR A 177 15.68 -5.56 9.21
CA THR A 177 17.07 -5.31 8.86
C THR A 177 17.28 -4.99 7.39
N GLY A 178 16.33 -5.30 6.51
CA GLY A 178 16.50 -5.06 5.08
C GLY A 178 16.41 -3.62 4.63
N GLY A 179 16.41 -2.66 5.56
CA GLY A 179 16.32 -1.22 5.29
C GLY A 179 15.09 -0.83 4.47
N ARG A 180 14.04 -1.66 4.40
CA ARG A 180 12.82 -1.50 3.58
C ARG A 180 11.57 -1.53 4.46
N ASN A 181 10.59 -0.68 4.16
CA ASN A 181 9.35 -0.58 4.94
C ASN A 181 8.28 -1.58 4.51
N MET A 182 8.29 -1.99 3.24
CA MET A 182 7.19 -2.76 2.65
C MET A 182 6.98 -4.15 3.27
N PRO A 183 8.02 -4.98 3.51
CA PRO A 183 7.82 -6.30 4.13
C PRO A 183 7.30 -6.20 5.57
N ILE A 184 7.74 -5.18 6.32
CA ILE A 184 7.26 -4.88 7.68
C ILE A 184 5.78 -4.51 7.63
N LEU A 185 5.38 -3.62 6.72
CA LEU A 185 3.99 -3.24 6.53
C LEU A 185 3.11 -4.45 6.19
N LEU A 186 3.57 -5.34 5.31
CA LEU A 186 2.85 -6.57 4.97
C LEU A 186 2.63 -7.47 6.20
N PHE A 187 3.67 -7.64 7.03
CA PHE A 187 3.56 -8.37 8.29
C PHE A 187 2.51 -7.74 9.21
N VAL A 188 2.64 -6.44 9.48
CA VAL A 188 1.74 -5.71 10.38
C VAL A 188 0.30 -5.75 9.89
N LEU A 189 0.09 -5.53 8.59
CA LEU A 189 -1.24 -5.61 7.98
C LEU A 189 -1.84 -7.00 8.10
N SER A 190 -1.04 -8.07 7.92
CA SER A 190 -1.53 -9.44 8.12
C SER A 190 -1.99 -9.70 9.55
N VAL A 191 -1.31 -9.13 10.55
CA VAL A 191 -1.70 -9.21 11.96
C VAL A 191 -2.99 -8.43 12.21
N ILE A 192 -3.08 -7.18 11.73
CA ILE A 192 -4.27 -6.32 11.90
C ILE A 192 -5.50 -6.96 11.27
N VAL A 193 -5.40 -7.41 10.01
CA VAL A 193 -6.52 -8.02 9.29
C VAL A 193 -6.96 -9.30 9.97
N THR A 194 -6.02 -10.13 10.41
CA THR A 194 -6.34 -11.39 11.10
C THR A 194 -6.96 -11.12 12.49
N TYR A 195 -6.50 -10.09 13.20
CA TYR A 195 -7.11 -9.62 14.44
C TYR A 195 -8.57 -9.20 14.20
N ILE A 196 -8.83 -8.40 13.18
CA ILE A 196 -10.18 -7.96 12.77
C ILE A 196 -11.07 -9.17 12.42
N VAL A 197 -10.54 -10.13 11.66
CA VAL A 197 -11.23 -11.40 11.38
C VAL A 197 -11.61 -12.11 12.66
N LYS A 198 -10.67 -12.28 13.60
CA LYS A 198 -10.91 -12.99 14.87
C LYS A 198 -12.02 -12.33 15.67
N MET A 199 -11.98 -10.99 15.81
CA MET A 199 -13.01 -10.20 16.51
C MET A 199 -14.41 -10.35 15.88
N CYS A 200 -14.47 -10.49 14.55
CA CYS A 200 -15.72 -10.71 13.85
C CYS A 200 -16.19 -12.17 13.89
N SER A 201 -15.26 -13.11 13.91
CA SER A 201 -15.49 -14.55 13.77
C SER A 201 -15.99 -15.18 15.07
N ASP A 202 -15.34 -14.89 16.20
CA ASP A 202 -15.46 -15.72 17.41
C ASP A 202 -15.83 -14.91 18.65
N ARG A 203 -16.38 -15.60 19.67
CA ARG A 203 -16.44 -15.04 21.03
C ARG A 203 -15.10 -15.29 21.69
N ILE A 204 -14.45 -14.23 22.14
CA ILE A 204 -13.06 -14.27 22.57
C ILE A 204 -13.00 -14.05 24.08
N SER A 205 -12.19 -14.85 24.76
CA SER A 205 -11.94 -14.66 26.20
C SER A 205 -11.20 -13.34 26.44
N LEU A 206 -11.39 -12.72 27.61
CA LEU A 206 -10.69 -11.47 27.95
C LEU A 206 -9.16 -11.61 27.85
N ARG A 207 -8.61 -12.76 28.26
CA ARG A 207 -7.17 -13.06 28.17
C ARG A 207 -6.69 -13.07 26.71
N THR A 208 -7.43 -13.73 25.83
CA THR A 208 -7.11 -13.79 24.39
C THR A 208 -7.23 -12.41 23.76
N PHE A 209 -8.27 -11.65 24.11
CA PHE A 209 -8.48 -10.28 23.64
C PHE A 209 -7.31 -9.37 24.00
N ILE A 210 -6.88 -9.36 25.27
CA ILE A 210 -5.75 -8.53 25.72
C ILE A 210 -4.46 -8.91 24.99
N ARG A 211 -4.14 -10.22 24.93
CA ARG A 211 -2.94 -10.71 24.23
C ARG A 211 -2.92 -10.28 22.77
N ASP A 212 -4.00 -10.55 22.05
CA ASP A 212 -4.07 -10.29 20.61
C ASP A 212 -4.08 -8.78 20.30
N THR A 213 -4.70 -7.98 21.18
CA THR A 213 -4.64 -6.51 21.12
C THR A 213 -3.22 -6.00 21.33
N LEU A 214 -2.51 -6.50 22.33
CA LEU A 214 -1.11 -6.12 22.59
C LEU A 214 -0.21 -6.44 21.39
N ILE A 215 -0.38 -7.62 20.78
CA ILE A 215 0.39 -7.98 19.57
C ILE A 215 0.08 -7.01 18.42
N CYS A 216 -1.19 -6.66 18.22
CA CYS A 216 -1.62 -5.72 17.19
C CYS A 216 -1.09 -4.30 17.43
N VAL A 217 -1.15 -3.80 18.67
CA VAL A 217 -0.61 -2.47 19.03
C VAL A 217 0.91 -2.46 18.88
N SER A 218 1.61 -3.49 19.37
CA SER A 218 3.07 -3.61 19.22
C SER A 218 3.51 -3.67 17.76
N SER A 219 2.73 -4.33 16.89
CA SER A 219 3.04 -4.39 15.46
C SER A 219 2.84 -3.03 14.77
N ILE A 220 1.81 -2.26 15.16
CA ILE A 220 1.62 -0.87 14.71
C ILE A 220 2.78 0.03 15.16
N VAL A 221 3.19 -0.06 16.42
CA VAL A 221 4.34 0.69 16.93
C VAL A 221 5.61 0.33 16.15
N LEU A 222 5.82 -0.97 15.88
CA LEU A 222 6.96 -1.42 15.10
C LEU A 222 7.02 -0.79 13.71
N VAL A 223 5.92 -0.75 12.95
CA VAL A 223 5.95 -0.13 11.62
C VAL A 223 6.17 1.38 11.70
N ILE A 224 5.60 2.08 12.70
CA ILE A 224 5.81 3.52 12.88
C ILE A 224 7.28 3.82 13.18
N VAL A 225 7.88 3.09 14.12
CA VAL A 225 9.29 3.23 14.49
C VAL A 225 10.19 2.94 13.30
N MET A 226 10.00 1.79 12.66
CA MET A 226 10.82 1.38 11.52
C MET A 226 10.66 2.30 10.32
N PHE A 227 9.44 2.77 10.03
CA PHE A 227 9.18 3.72 8.95
C PHE A 227 9.91 5.05 9.20
N THR A 228 9.82 5.58 10.43
CA THR A 228 10.50 6.82 10.83
C THR A 228 12.01 6.69 10.76
N MET A 229 12.57 5.63 11.37
CA MET A 229 14.02 5.37 11.36
C MET A 229 14.56 5.23 9.93
N ASN A 230 13.88 4.40 9.10
CA ASN A 230 14.31 4.15 7.74
C ASN A 230 14.20 5.40 6.87
N LEU A 231 13.15 6.21 7.02
CA LEU A 231 13.01 7.43 6.22
C LEU A 231 14.01 8.50 6.64
N LYS A 232 14.14 8.80 7.94
CA LYS A 232 15.12 9.81 8.42
C LYS A 232 16.53 9.48 7.93
N SER A 233 16.92 8.21 7.99
CA SER A 233 18.23 7.74 7.52
C SER A 233 18.42 7.87 6.00
N ARG A 234 17.36 7.72 5.20
CA ARG A 234 17.44 7.83 3.72
C ARG A 234 17.39 9.27 3.23
N THR A 235 16.75 10.16 3.99
CA THR A 235 16.47 11.55 3.56
C THR A 235 17.39 12.56 4.23
N PHE A 236 18.32 12.11 5.09
CA PHE A 236 19.23 12.97 5.86
C PHE A 236 18.50 14.06 6.62
N TYR A 237 17.32 13.73 7.18
CA TYR A 237 16.52 14.69 7.93
C TYR A 237 17.26 15.16 9.18
N SER A 238 17.28 16.46 9.41
CA SER A 238 17.85 17.11 10.59
C SER A 238 16.77 17.90 11.35
N ASP A 239 16.95 18.06 12.66
CA ASP A 239 15.91 18.65 13.51
C ASP A 239 15.74 20.18 13.31
N ASP A 240 16.71 20.85 12.69
CA ASP A 240 16.65 22.28 12.33
C ASP A 240 15.72 22.59 11.15
N VAL A 241 15.27 21.58 10.40
CA VAL A 241 14.33 21.75 9.27
C VAL A 241 13.06 22.46 9.72
N GLU A 242 12.50 22.09 10.87
CA GLU A 242 11.22 22.64 11.34
C GLU A 242 11.34 24.09 11.85
N GLU A 243 12.50 24.45 12.38
CA GLU A 243 12.83 25.82 12.75
C GLU A 243 12.91 26.72 11.50
N GLN A 244 13.62 26.26 10.45
CA GLN A 244 13.75 26.98 9.19
C GLN A 244 12.41 27.14 8.44
N MET A 245 11.56 26.11 8.47
CA MET A 245 10.20 26.17 7.90
C MET A 245 9.33 27.24 8.58
N THR A 246 9.45 27.37 9.91
CA THR A 246 8.68 28.36 10.69
C THR A 246 9.15 29.80 10.43
N ILE A 247 10.47 30.02 10.31
CA ILE A 247 11.02 31.35 10.01
C ILE A 247 10.54 31.83 8.62
N THR A 248 10.50 30.93 7.65
CA THR A 248 10.14 31.26 6.26
C THR A 248 8.66 31.67 6.15
N SER A 249 7.74 30.99 6.82
CA SER A 249 6.32 31.37 6.80
C SER A 249 6.07 32.74 7.43
N VAL A 250 6.72 33.06 8.55
CA VAL A 250 6.61 34.39 9.20
C VAL A 250 7.12 35.51 8.27
N ASN A 251 8.23 35.27 7.57
CA ASN A 251 8.77 36.24 6.62
C ASN A 251 7.83 36.46 5.41
N GLN A 252 7.13 35.42 4.96
CA GLN A 252 6.12 35.56 3.91
C GLN A 252 4.90 36.38 4.35
N GLU A 253 4.37 36.16 5.56
CA GLU A 253 3.26 36.97 6.10
C GLU A 253 3.64 38.46 6.19
N THR A 254 4.90 38.74 6.56
CA THR A 254 5.44 40.10 6.66
C THR A 254 5.66 40.75 5.29
N ASN A 255 6.18 40.00 4.30
CA ASN A 255 6.41 40.53 2.95
C ASN A 255 5.11 40.68 2.14
N HIS A 256 4.10 39.83 2.35
CA HIS A 256 2.79 39.96 1.70
C HIS A 256 2.02 41.21 2.16
N SER A 257 2.17 41.60 3.42
CA SER A 257 1.56 42.82 3.96
C SER A 257 2.26 44.09 3.47
N VAL A 258 3.56 44.03 3.17
CA VAL A 258 4.32 45.15 2.57
C VAL A 258 4.07 45.27 1.06
N ASN A 259 4.02 44.17 0.31
CA ASN A 259 3.85 44.20 -1.15
C ASN A 259 2.41 44.52 -1.61
N GLN A 260 1.40 44.37 -0.76
CA GLN A 260 0.03 44.81 -1.05
C GLN A 260 -0.12 46.34 -1.11
N GLU A 261 0.79 47.11 -0.52
CA GLU A 261 0.79 48.58 -0.60
C GLU A 261 1.51 49.11 -1.86
N THR A 262 2.34 48.31 -2.53
CA THR A 262 3.26 48.80 -3.58
C THR A 262 2.96 48.36 -5.01
N ASN A 263 2.12 47.34 -5.23
CA ASN A 263 1.91 46.75 -6.57
C ASN A 263 0.53 47.08 -7.19
N GLN A 264 0.19 48.37 -7.27
CA GLN A 264 -0.74 48.86 -8.29
C GLN A 264 0.06 49.25 -9.55
N GLY A 265 0.36 48.28 -10.41
CA GLY A 265 0.80 48.57 -11.77
C GLY A 265 1.99 47.75 -12.25
N GLN A 266 1.71 46.54 -12.75
CA GLN A 266 2.36 45.92 -13.92
C GLN A 266 1.71 44.56 -14.16
N ASN A 267 0.60 44.57 -14.90
CA ASN A 267 -0.02 43.36 -15.43
C ASN A 267 0.51 43.15 -16.85
N ASP A 268 1.45 42.22 -17.00
CA ASP A 268 1.60 41.40 -18.21
C ASP A 268 2.61 40.28 -17.92
N GLU A 269 2.10 39.11 -17.47
CA GLU A 269 2.69 37.78 -17.67
C GLU A 269 1.67 36.75 -17.14
N THR A 270 1.33 35.74 -17.93
CA THR A 270 0.13 34.90 -17.78
C THR A 270 -0.04 34.09 -16.48
N GLY A 271 0.81 34.25 -15.46
CA GLY A 271 0.73 33.53 -14.17
C GLY A 271 0.93 32.01 -14.26
N VAL A 272 1.15 31.49 -15.46
CA VAL A 272 1.32 30.08 -15.81
C VAL A 272 2.80 29.74 -15.89
N TYR A 273 3.23 28.75 -15.12
CA TYR A 273 4.58 28.16 -15.22
C TYR A 273 4.62 27.00 -16.23
N LEU A 274 3.65 26.09 -16.14
CA LEU A 274 3.58 24.91 -17.00
C LEU A 274 2.13 24.50 -17.23
N GLN A 275 1.81 24.08 -18.46
CA GLN A 275 0.45 23.72 -18.84
C GLN A 275 0.40 22.44 -19.67
N TYR A 276 -0.60 21.60 -19.40
CA TYR A 276 -0.99 20.47 -20.23
C TYR A 276 -2.51 20.43 -20.33
N LYS A 277 -3.04 20.73 -21.52
CA LYS A 277 -4.48 20.91 -21.73
C LYS A 277 -5.05 21.94 -20.74
N ASP A 278 -5.98 21.53 -19.89
CA ASP A 278 -6.60 22.36 -18.84
C ASP A 278 -5.89 22.28 -17.47
N LEU A 279 -4.79 21.53 -17.34
CA LEU A 279 -3.98 21.50 -16.12
C LEU A 279 -2.91 22.58 -16.17
N ILE A 280 -2.87 23.43 -15.14
CA ILE A 280 -1.94 24.55 -15.01
C ILE A 280 -1.20 24.45 -13.68
N ILE A 281 0.12 24.51 -13.75
CA ILE A 281 0.97 24.82 -12.60
C ILE A 281 1.25 26.33 -12.67
N THR A 282 0.90 27.07 -11.62
CA THR A 282 1.11 28.52 -11.56
C THR A 282 2.55 28.85 -11.18
N ILE A 283 2.97 30.08 -11.49
CA ILE A 283 4.28 30.61 -11.05
C ILE A 283 4.36 30.61 -9.52
N GLU A 284 3.30 31.07 -8.84
CA GLU A 284 3.21 31.06 -7.36
C GLU A 284 3.44 29.66 -6.76
N GLN A 285 2.81 28.63 -7.32
CA GLN A 285 2.99 27.25 -6.85
C GLN A 285 4.45 26.79 -7.00
N LYS A 286 5.09 27.15 -8.12
CA LYS A 286 6.48 26.81 -8.41
C LYS A 286 7.43 27.56 -7.47
N GLU A 287 7.19 28.83 -7.18
CA GLU A 287 7.99 29.63 -6.25
C GLU A 287 7.93 29.09 -4.82
N LYS A 288 6.72 28.81 -4.31
CA LYS A 288 6.54 28.18 -2.99
C LYS A 288 7.24 26.83 -2.91
N CYS A 289 7.15 26.02 -3.97
CA CYS A 289 7.88 24.75 -4.04
C CYS A 289 9.41 24.96 -3.98
N ASP A 290 9.95 25.92 -4.75
CA ASP A 290 11.38 26.18 -4.78
C ASP A 290 11.90 26.72 -3.43
N GLU A 291 11.09 27.47 -2.68
CA GLU A 291 11.43 27.96 -1.34
C GLU A 291 11.51 26.84 -0.31
N VAL A 292 10.49 25.97 -0.24
CA VAL A 292 10.51 24.79 0.66
C VAL A 292 11.66 23.85 0.28
N ALA A 293 11.97 23.73 -1.01
CA ALA A 293 13.07 22.88 -1.48
C ALA A 293 14.45 23.36 -1.01
N LYS A 294 14.64 24.67 -0.77
CA LYS A 294 15.90 25.21 -0.21
C LYS A 294 16.11 24.81 1.25
N ILE A 295 15.02 24.63 1.99
CA ILE A 295 15.05 24.22 3.40
C ILE A 295 15.23 22.71 3.48
N PHE A 296 14.29 21.96 2.88
CA PHE A 296 14.33 20.51 2.87
C PHE A 296 13.74 19.94 1.58
N PRO A 297 14.59 19.54 0.61
CA PRO A 297 14.13 19.06 -0.70
C PRO A 297 13.10 17.94 -0.64
N MET A 298 13.18 17.07 0.37
CA MET A 298 12.27 15.91 0.52
C MET A 298 10.83 16.30 0.87
N TYR A 299 10.58 17.53 1.32
CA TYR A 299 9.22 18.07 1.48
C TYR A 299 8.61 18.56 0.17
N THR A 300 9.32 18.40 -0.94
CA THR A 300 8.88 18.84 -2.26
C THR A 300 9.00 17.74 -3.30
N ASN A 301 8.47 17.99 -4.49
CA ASN A 301 8.80 17.19 -5.66
C ASN A 301 9.02 18.12 -6.86
N PRO A 302 10.25 18.17 -7.42
CA PRO A 302 10.62 19.18 -8.40
C PRO A 302 9.89 19.04 -9.74
N TYR A 303 9.31 17.87 -10.03
CA TYR A 303 8.51 17.62 -11.23
C TYR A 303 7.08 18.11 -11.05
N THR A 304 6.41 17.64 -9.99
CA THR A 304 5.00 17.95 -9.74
C THR A 304 4.78 19.35 -9.16
N LYS A 305 5.84 19.99 -8.66
CA LYS A 305 5.80 21.23 -7.86
C LYS A 305 4.91 21.11 -6.62
N GLN A 306 4.77 19.90 -6.07
CA GLN A 306 4.15 19.72 -4.75
C GLN A 306 5.10 20.19 -3.66
N TYR A 307 4.57 20.70 -2.54
CA TYR A 307 5.36 21.10 -1.38
C TYR A 307 4.58 20.92 -0.06
N ALA A 308 5.29 20.70 1.04
CA ALA A 308 4.72 20.77 2.38
C ALA A 308 4.46 22.23 2.77
N ASP A 309 3.21 22.57 3.05
CA ASP A 309 2.79 23.93 3.33
C ASP A 309 2.87 24.22 4.84
N PRO A 310 3.83 25.04 5.31
CA PRO A 310 3.95 25.39 6.72
C PRO A 310 2.75 26.18 7.25
N ASP A 311 1.97 26.81 6.37
CA ASP A 311 0.78 27.56 6.74
C ASP A 311 -0.47 26.71 6.89
N ASN A 312 -0.40 25.45 6.49
CA ASN A 312 -1.49 24.51 6.67
C ASN A 312 -1.82 24.33 8.17
N LEU A 313 -3.11 24.40 8.51
CA LEU A 313 -3.60 24.24 9.88
C LEU A 313 -3.19 22.90 10.51
N LEU A 314 -3.19 21.81 9.72
CA LEU A 314 -2.74 20.51 10.18
C LEU A 314 -1.25 20.52 10.50
N TYR A 315 -0.43 21.16 9.66
CA TYR A 315 1.01 21.27 9.89
C TYR A 315 1.31 22.05 11.17
N LYS A 316 0.65 23.21 11.37
CA LYS A 316 0.78 24.05 12.57
C LYS A 316 0.33 23.34 13.85
N ALA A 317 -0.65 22.45 13.77
CA ALA A 317 -1.18 21.72 14.93
C ALA A 317 -0.33 20.53 15.37
N ILE A 318 0.56 20.01 14.51
CA ILE A 318 1.38 18.84 14.80
C ILE A 318 2.65 19.26 15.57
N PRO A 319 3.03 18.57 16.65
CA PRO A 319 4.31 18.82 17.34
C PRO A 319 5.51 18.62 16.41
N ASP A 320 6.55 19.44 16.54
CA ASP A 320 7.74 19.40 15.66
C ASP A 320 8.36 18.01 15.52
N SER A 321 8.41 17.25 16.62
CA SER A 321 8.94 15.87 16.63
C SER A 321 8.16 14.88 15.76
N ALA A 322 6.91 15.20 15.41
CA ALA A 322 6.03 14.36 14.60
C ALA A 322 5.81 14.90 13.17
N LYS A 323 6.19 16.16 12.88
CA LYS A 323 5.95 16.80 11.57
C LYS A 323 6.53 16.00 10.42
N PHE A 324 7.79 15.58 10.50
CA PHE A 324 8.40 14.72 9.48
C PHE A 324 7.59 13.47 9.17
N LEU A 325 7.18 12.71 10.20
CA LEU A 325 6.41 11.50 10.00
C LEU A 325 5.06 11.80 9.33
N CYS A 326 4.37 12.85 9.76
CA CYS A 326 3.06 13.23 9.24
C CYS A 326 3.14 13.75 7.79
N VAL A 327 4.12 14.60 7.46
CA VAL A 327 4.37 15.11 6.11
C VAL A 327 4.67 13.95 5.16
N MET A 328 5.54 13.03 5.59
CA MET A 328 5.87 11.84 4.79
C MET A 328 4.66 10.90 4.65
N ALA A 329 3.90 10.67 5.71
CA ALA A 329 2.70 9.84 5.65
C ALA A 329 1.64 10.43 4.69
N ASP A 330 1.45 11.76 4.70
CA ASP A 330 0.60 12.47 3.75
C ASP A 330 1.08 12.22 2.32
N ALA A 331 2.35 12.54 2.03
CA ALA A 331 2.91 12.39 0.69
C ALA A 331 2.76 10.97 0.12
N TYR A 332 2.94 9.94 0.96
CA TYR A 332 2.76 8.53 0.58
C TYR A 332 1.28 8.13 0.40
N ALA A 333 0.37 8.72 1.16
CA ALA A 333 -1.06 8.42 1.09
C ALA A 333 -1.77 9.12 -0.07
N SER A 334 -1.27 10.29 -0.51
CA SER A 334 -1.99 11.20 -1.40
C SER A 334 -1.27 11.52 -2.70
N GLY A 335 0.06 11.40 -2.77
CA GLY A 335 0.85 11.92 -3.90
C GLY A 335 0.51 11.35 -5.27
N SER A 336 0.08 10.10 -5.32
CA SER A 336 -0.17 9.39 -6.56
C SER A 336 -1.42 9.86 -7.32
N TYR A 337 -2.34 10.56 -6.66
CA TYR A 337 -3.51 11.16 -7.32
C TYR A 337 -3.14 12.29 -8.29
N HIS A 338 -1.97 12.92 -8.10
CA HIS A 338 -1.45 13.91 -9.05
C HIS A 338 -1.22 13.30 -10.43
N ALA A 339 -0.60 12.11 -10.49
CA ALA A 339 -0.43 11.36 -11.74
C ALA A 339 -1.77 10.93 -12.35
N LEU A 340 -2.77 10.58 -11.52
CA LEU A 340 -4.12 10.27 -11.99
C LEU A 340 -4.80 11.47 -12.67
N SER A 341 -4.61 12.68 -12.15
CA SER A 341 -5.13 13.91 -12.76
C SER A 341 -4.63 14.05 -14.21
N VAL A 342 -3.34 13.86 -14.43
CA VAL A 342 -2.75 13.91 -15.78
C VAL A 342 -3.22 12.72 -16.63
N ALA A 343 -3.24 11.51 -16.08
CA ALA A 343 -3.60 10.29 -16.79
C ALA A 343 -5.05 10.31 -17.33
N LEU A 344 -6.01 10.89 -16.59
CA LEU A 344 -7.41 11.03 -17.02
C LEU A 344 -7.59 11.84 -18.31
N ARG A 345 -6.54 12.53 -18.76
CA ARG A 345 -6.52 13.32 -20.00
C ARG A 345 -5.73 12.65 -21.12
N LEU A 346 -5.02 11.56 -20.84
CA LEU A 346 -4.27 10.84 -21.86
C LEU A 346 -5.17 9.92 -22.68
N GLU A 347 -4.83 9.78 -23.95
CA GLU A 347 -5.47 8.78 -24.81
C GLU A 347 -5.01 7.38 -24.41
N HIS A 348 -5.95 6.44 -24.44
CA HIS A 348 -5.69 5.05 -24.08
C HIS A 348 -4.81 4.37 -25.13
N GLN A 349 -3.73 3.73 -24.66
CA GLN A 349 -2.97 2.76 -25.43
C GLN A 349 -3.06 1.43 -24.68
N TRP A 350 -3.60 0.43 -25.36
CA TRP A 350 -3.83 -0.87 -24.74
C TRP A 350 -2.50 -1.60 -24.51
N THR A 351 -2.30 -2.07 -23.28
CA THR A 351 -1.08 -2.77 -22.86
C THR A 351 -1.23 -4.30 -22.87
N TYR A 352 -2.19 -4.82 -23.65
CA TYR A 352 -2.37 -6.25 -23.95
C TYR A 352 -2.57 -7.16 -22.73
N GLY A 353 -3.06 -6.63 -21.61
CA GLY A 353 -3.30 -7.38 -20.37
C GLY A 353 -2.07 -7.48 -19.46
N ILE A 354 -1.02 -6.70 -19.70
CA ILE A 354 0.28 -6.80 -19.01
C ILE A 354 0.68 -5.48 -18.33
N GLY A 355 0.13 -4.34 -18.77
CA GLY A 355 0.54 -3.01 -18.31
C GLY A 355 0.20 -2.69 -16.85
N PHE A 356 -0.70 -3.43 -16.22
CA PHE A 356 -1.00 -3.26 -14.80
C PHE A 356 0.13 -3.75 -13.87
N SER A 357 1.05 -4.60 -14.37
CA SER A 357 2.09 -5.24 -13.56
C SER A 357 3.48 -4.92 -14.09
N GLU A 358 4.24 -4.14 -13.32
CA GLU A 358 5.66 -3.86 -13.65
C GLU A 358 6.48 -5.15 -13.70
N PHE A 359 6.17 -6.11 -12.82
CA PHE A 359 6.76 -7.45 -12.87
C PHE A 359 6.53 -8.15 -14.22
N LEU A 360 5.30 -8.17 -14.74
CA LEU A 360 5.04 -8.82 -16.02
C LEU A 360 5.66 -8.05 -17.20
N GLN A 361 5.71 -6.71 -17.14
CA GLN A 361 6.36 -5.87 -18.14
C GLN A 361 7.86 -6.17 -18.25
N ASP A 362 8.56 -6.21 -17.13
CA ASP A 362 10.00 -6.46 -17.09
C ASP A 362 10.34 -7.85 -17.65
N TYR A 363 9.54 -8.87 -17.31
CA TYR A 363 9.74 -10.23 -17.82
C TYR A 363 9.38 -10.37 -19.30
N LEU A 364 8.34 -9.69 -19.77
CA LEU A 364 8.02 -9.66 -21.20
C LEU A 364 9.18 -9.06 -21.99
N ASN A 365 9.68 -7.90 -21.55
CA ASN A 365 10.82 -7.27 -22.20
C ASN A 365 12.06 -8.18 -22.15
N MET A 366 12.36 -8.78 -21.00
CA MET A 366 13.47 -9.72 -20.85
C MET A 366 13.39 -10.91 -21.83
N PHE A 367 12.21 -11.48 -22.06
CA PHE A 367 12.07 -12.68 -22.90
C PHE A 367 11.83 -12.38 -24.38
N THR A 368 11.25 -11.22 -24.72
CA THR A 368 10.80 -10.91 -26.09
C THR A 368 11.43 -9.66 -26.70
N GLY A 369 12.06 -8.81 -25.89
CA GLY A 369 12.54 -7.48 -26.28
C GLY A 369 11.43 -6.44 -26.47
N ILE A 370 10.16 -6.80 -26.21
CA ILE A 370 9.02 -5.88 -26.38
C ILE A 370 8.89 -4.99 -25.14
N ASP A 371 9.12 -3.68 -25.33
CA ASP A 371 8.95 -2.68 -24.29
C ASP A 371 7.51 -2.16 -24.20
N ILE A 372 6.65 -2.89 -23.47
CA ILE A 372 5.29 -2.41 -23.14
C ILE A 372 5.32 -1.24 -22.14
N LYS A 373 6.38 -1.08 -21.33
CA LYS A 373 6.43 -0.06 -20.27
C LYS A 373 6.29 1.34 -20.85
N SER A 374 6.94 1.60 -21.98
CA SER A 374 6.91 2.89 -22.72
C SER A 374 5.50 3.37 -23.10
N ILE A 375 4.55 2.46 -23.36
CA ILE A 375 3.18 2.80 -23.76
C ILE A 375 2.19 2.84 -22.59
N THR A 376 2.61 2.45 -21.39
CA THR A 376 1.76 2.53 -20.19
C THR A 376 1.40 3.97 -19.86
N TYR A 377 0.24 4.19 -19.23
CA TYR A 377 -0.08 5.51 -18.68
C TYR A 377 1.01 5.99 -17.71
N GLY A 378 1.52 5.10 -16.85
CA GLY A 378 2.53 5.44 -15.84
C GLY A 378 3.82 6.02 -16.42
N SER A 379 4.29 5.50 -17.55
CA SER A 379 5.43 6.08 -18.27
C SER A 379 5.04 7.36 -18.99
N ARG A 380 3.93 7.33 -19.74
CA ARG A 380 3.52 8.46 -20.60
C ARG A 380 3.17 9.73 -19.85
N VAL A 381 2.61 9.64 -18.63
CA VAL A 381 2.29 10.83 -17.82
C VAL A 381 3.51 11.67 -17.48
N ALA A 382 4.69 11.05 -17.39
CA ALA A 382 5.92 11.76 -17.07
C ALA A 382 6.58 12.43 -18.30
N HIS A 383 6.01 12.25 -19.49
CA HIS A 383 6.54 12.76 -20.76
C HIS A 383 5.53 13.64 -21.53
N VAL A 384 4.48 14.12 -20.85
CA VAL A 384 3.46 14.98 -21.50
C VAL A 384 3.92 16.42 -21.72
N THR A 385 4.95 16.86 -20.99
CA THR A 385 5.54 18.20 -21.08
C THR A 385 7.04 18.16 -20.84
N GLU A 386 7.74 19.22 -21.24
CA GLU A 386 9.14 19.48 -20.93
C GLU A 386 9.27 20.91 -20.34
N PRO A 387 9.64 21.07 -19.06
CA PRO A 387 9.94 20.04 -18.06
C PRO A 387 8.73 19.19 -17.68
N SER A 388 8.97 18.02 -17.09
CA SER A 388 7.88 17.10 -16.71
C SER A 388 7.08 17.60 -15.51
N MET A 389 5.75 17.52 -15.62
CA MET A 389 4.79 17.85 -14.54
C MET A 389 4.42 16.67 -13.64
N VAL A 390 4.91 15.47 -13.92
CA VAL A 390 4.69 14.27 -13.10
C VAL A 390 6.04 13.65 -12.79
N SER A 391 6.23 13.20 -11.56
CA SER A 391 7.50 12.58 -11.19
C SER A 391 7.77 11.32 -12.00
N VAL A 392 8.93 11.28 -12.67
CA VAL A 392 9.46 10.08 -13.34
C VAL A 392 9.79 8.95 -12.34
N TYR A 393 9.95 9.29 -11.06
CA TYR A 393 10.20 8.35 -9.97
C TYR A 393 8.96 8.10 -9.11
N GLY A 394 7.86 8.80 -9.39
CA GLY A 394 6.60 8.69 -8.65
C GLY A 394 5.79 7.49 -9.13
N TRP A 395 5.12 6.84 -8.19
CA TRP A 395 4.24 5.72 -8.51
C TRP A 395 2.85 6.24 -8.87
N PRO A 396 2.29 5.92 -10.05
CA PRO A 396 0.91 6.23 -10.34
C PRO A 396 -0.02 5.32 -9.51
N THR A 397 -1.24 5.80 -9.22
CA THR A 397 -2.25 5.00 -8.51
C THR A 397 -2.48 3.65 -9.20
N ALA A 398 -2.94 2.64 -8.47
CA ALA A 398 -3.31 1.37 -9.09
C ALA A 398 -4.41 1.54 -10.14
N TYR A 399 -5.30 2.54 -9.99
CA TYR A 399 -6.32 2.86 -10.98
C TYR A 399 -5.70 3.22 -12.34
N VAL A 400 -4.61 3.99 -12.34
CA VAL A 400 -3.88 4.36 -13.58
C VAL A 400 -3.22 3.12 -14.20
N GLN A 401 -2.61 2.26 -13.38
CA GLN A 401 -1.97 1.03 -13.88
C GLN A 401 -3.01 0.07 -14.47
N LEU A 402 -4.12 -0.18 -13.77
CA LEU A 402 -5.22 -1.02 -14.26
C LEU A 402 -5.89 -0.44 -15.51
N ALA A 403 -5.98 0.89 -15.63
CA ALA A 403 -6.55 1.55 -16.80
C ALA A 403 -5.75 1.30 -18.08
N GLY A 404 -4.47 0.93 -17.99
CA GLY A 404 -3.67 0.51 -19.16
C GLY A 404 -4.23 -0.72 -19.86
N ASP A 405 -4.87 -1.62 -19.12
CA ASP A 405 -5.47 -2.84 -19.67
C ASP A 405 -7.00 -2.80 -19.72
N LEU A 406 -7.63 -1.95 -18.90
CA LEU A 406 -9.08 -1.91 -18.75
C LEU A 406 -9.74 -0.62 -19.26
N THR A 407 -9.00 0.45 -19.56
CA THR A 407 -9.49 1.84 -19.63
C THR A 407 -10.04 2.36 -18.30
N PHE A 408 -10.19 3.68 -18.13
CA PHE A 408 -10.78 4.24 -16.90
C PHE A 408 -12.23 3.76 -16.64
N PRO A 409 -13.16 3.77 -17.64
CA PRO A 409 -14.48 3.17 -17.44
C PRO A 409 -14.43 1.68 -17.06
N GLY A 410 -13.52 0.90 -17.64
CA GLY A 410 -13.37 -0.51 -17.28
C GLY A 410 -12.81 -0.72 -15.88
N VAL A 411 -11.98 0.19 -15.37
CA VAL A 411 -11.57 0.19 -13.95
C VAL A 411 -12.78 0.35 -13.03
N VAL A 412 -13.71 1.26 -13.34
CA VAL A 412 -14.95 1.43 -12.55
C VAL A 412 -15.75 0.12 -12.49
N VAL A 413 -15.91 -0.56 -13.63
CA VAL A 413 -16.60 -1.87 -13.69
C VAL A 413 -15.84 -2.93 -12.90
N PHE A 414 -14.50 -2.97 -13.04
CA PHE A 414 -13.64 -3.87 -12.29
C PHE A 414 -13.78 -3.69 -10.78
N MET A 415 -13.90 -2.46 -10.29
CA MET A 415 -14.12 -2.18 -8.87
C MET A 415 -15.38 -2.85 -8.33
N GLY A 416 -16.46 -2.95 -9.13
CA GLY A 416 -17.64 -3.71 -8.76
C GLY A 416 -17.38 -5.22 -8.63
N GLY A 417 -16.63 -5.79 -9.57
CA GLY A 417 -16.19 -7.19 -9.47
C GLY A 417 -15.29 -7.42 -8.24
N LEU A 418 -14.37 -6.51 -7.97
CA LEU A 418 -13.49 -6.55 -6.81
C LEU A 418 -14.29 -6.52 -5.51
N GLY A 419 -15.26 -5.61 -5.37
CA GLY A 419 -16.15 -5.53 -4.21
C GLY A 419 -16.89 -6.85 -3.95
N ALA A 420 -17.39 -7.49 -5.02
CA ALA A 420 -18.02 -8.80 -4.92
C ALA A 420 -17.05 -9.89 -4.45
N VAL A 421 -15.82 -9.93 -4.96
CA VAL A 421 -14.78 -10.90 -4.53
C VAL A 421 -14.43 -10.71 -3.06
N VAL A 422 -14.25 -9.47 -2.59
CA VAL A 422 -13.94 -9.16 -1.19
C VAL A 422 -15.08 -9.64 -0.28
N ALA A 423 -16.34 -9.37 -0.64
CA ALA A 423 -17.50 -9.84 0.12
C ALA A 423 -17.58 -11.38 0.15
N LEU A 424 -17.32 -12.05 -0.98
CA LEU A 424 -17.30 -13.51 -1.05
C LEU A 424 -16.25 -14.11 -0.13
N LEU A 425 -15.01 -13.59 -0.17
CA LEU A 425 -13.92 -14.02 0.68
C LEU A 425 -14.23 -13.80 2.16
N TRP A 426 -14.71 -12.60 2.51
CA TRP A 426 -15.05 -12.24 3.88
C TRP A 426 -16.12 -13.15 4.48
N ARG A 427 -17.20 -13.38 3.72
CA ARG A 427 -18.26 -14.32 4.12
C ARG A 427 -17.76 -15.73 4.26
N ASP A 428 -16.90 -16.19 3.35
CA ASP A 428 -16.36 -17.55 3.40
C ASP A 428 -15.53 -17.80 4.67
N ILE A 429 -14.79 -16.77 5.11
CA ILE A 429 -14.03 -16.79 6.35
C ILE A 429 -14.97 -16.79 7.56
N LEU A 430 -15.93 -15.85 7.63
CA LEU A 430 -16.76 -15.68 8.82
C LEU A 430 -17.83 -16.75 8.98
N GLU A 431 -18.56 -17.06 7.90
CA GLU A 431 -19.73 -17.93 7.92
C GLU A 431 -19.32 -19.41 7.80
N LYS A 432 -18.27 -19.72 7.03
CA LYS A 432 -17.83 -21.10 6.78
C LYS A 432 -16.50 -21.46 7.43
N LYS A 433 -15.88 -20.54 8.19
CA LYS A 433 -14.63 -20.77 8.93
C LYS A 433 -13.50 -21.27 8.01
N ASN A 434 -13.42 -20.74 6.78
CA ASN A 434 -12.41 -21.16 5.82
C ASN A 434 -11.02 -20.64 6.18
N VAL A 435 -10.18 -21.50 6.74
CA VAL A 435 -8.79 -21.17 7.07
C VAL A 435 -7.94 -20.79 5.85
N TYR A 436 -8.27 -21.30 4.66
CA TYR A 436 -7.55 -20.99 3.42
C TYR A 436 -7.78 -19.55 2.93
N GLY A 437 -8.87 -18.91 3.38
CA GLY A 437 -9.12 -17.50 3.07
C GLY A 437 -8.28 -16.52 3.91
N ILE A 438 -7.72 -16.97 5.03
CA ILE A 438 -7.03 -16.10 5.99
C ILE A 438 -5.76 -15.43 5.41
N PRO A 439 -4.87 -16.15 4.70
CA PRO A 439 -3.76 -15.48 4.02
C PRO A 439 -4.22 -14.54 2.90
N PHE A 440 -5.23 -14.95 2.13
CA PHE A 440 -5.68 -14.17 0.98
C PHE A 440 -6.37 -12.86 1.39
N VAL A 441 -7.14 -12.85 2.49
CA VAL A 441 -7.78 -11.60 2.96
C VAL A 441 -6.74 -10.55 3.36
N SER A 442 -5.57 -10.97 3.85
CA SER A 442 -4.46 -10.07 4.15
C SER A 442 -3.82 -9.49 2.87
N GLN A 443 -3.71 -10.30 1.80
CA GLN A 443 -3.21 -9.84 0.49
C GLN A 443 -4.21 -8.91 -0.22
N ILE A 444 -5.50 -9.24 -0.18
CA ILE A 444 -6.58 -8.37 -0.65
C ILE A 444 -6.58 -7.05 0.12
N ALA A 445 -6.43 -7.08 1.45
CA ALA A 445 -6.36 -5.86 2.25
C ALA A 445 -5.16 -4.99 1.85
N LEU A 446 -4.00 -5.61 1.55
CA LEU A 446 -2.83 -4.88 1.05
C LEU A 446 -3.12 -4.21 -0.30
N PHE A 447 -3.73 -4.95 -1.23
CA PHE A 447 -4.11 -4.42 -2.53
C PHE A 447 -5.06 -3.22 -2.39
N LEU A 448 -6.11 -3.35 -1.56
CA LEU A 448 -7.08 -2.28 -1.32
C LEU A 448 -6.45 -1.06 -0.62
N LEU A 449 -5.53 -1.28 0.32
CA LEU A 449 -4.78 -0.22 0.98
C LEU A 449 -3.93 0.56 -0.02
N PHE A 450 -3.31 -0.12 -0.99
CA PHE A 450 -2.41 0.54 -1.93
C PHE A 450 -3.10 1.08 -3.18
N LEU A 451 -4.38 0.77 -3.45
CA LEU A 451 -5.10 1.29 -4.63
C LEU A 451 -4.90 2.80 -4.87
N PRO A 452 -5.01 3.68 -3.84
CA PRO A 452 -4.70 5.11 -3.95
C PRO A 452 -3.27 5.46 -4.34
N ALA A 453 -2.29 4.62 -3.99
CA ALA A 453 -0.87 4.91 -4.12
C ALA A 453 -0.23 4.19 -5.32
N ASN A 454 -0.36 2.86 -5.41
CA ASN A 454 0.12 2.07 -6.55
C ASN A 454 -0.47 0.64 -6.54
N CYS A 455 -0.14 -0.14 -7.55
CA CYS A 455 -0.50 -1.55 -7.61
C CYS A 455 0.58 -2.46 -6.98
N ILE A 456 0.90 -2.23 -5.69
CA ILE A 456 2.07 -2.84 -5.03
C ILE A 456 2.12 -4.37 -5.14
N THR A 457 0.96 -5.02 -5.10
CA THR A 457 0.83 -6.47 -5.18
C THR A 457 1.27 -7.01 -6.53
N PHE A 458 1.32 -6.20 -7.57
CA PHE A 458 1.70 -6.59 -8.93
C PHE A 458 3.00 -5.93 -9.42
N ASN A 459 3.64 -5.06 -8.62
CA ASN A 459 4.89 -4.40 -9.00
C ASN A 459 6.14 -5.28 -8.77
N SER A 460 6.07 -6.30 -7.92
CA SER A 460 7.20 -7.24 -7.72
C SER A 460 6.74 -8.69 -7.78
N GLY A 461 7.62 -9.57 -8.28
CA GLY A 461 7.31 -11.00 -8.43
C GLY A 461 6.91 -11.68 -7.13
N GLY A 462 7.58 -11.36 -6.02
CA GLY A 462 7.25 -11.94 -4.71
C GLY A 462 5.84 -11.61 -4.23
N TYR A 463 5.42 -10.35 -4.36
CA TYR A 463 4.06 -9.94 -4.01
C TYR A 463 3.03 -10.48 -5.01
N PHE A 464 3.36 -10.51 -6.30
CA PHE A 464 2.47 -11.02 -7.35
C PHE A 464 2.13 -12.49 -7.10
N VAL A 465 3.16 -13.31 -6.87
CA VAL A 465 3.00 -14.75 -6.63
C VAL A 465 2.31 -15.01 -5.29
N THR A 466 2.58 -14.21 -4.26
CA THR A 466 1.90 -14.35 -2.98
C THR A 466 0.41 -14.01 -3.08
N PHE A 467 0.06 -12.93 -3.80
CA PHE A 467 -1.33 -12.53 -4.02
C PHE A 467 -2.10 -13.62 -4.77
N TRP A 468 -1.64 -14.01 -5.96
CA TRP A 468 -2.32 -15.01 -6.80
C TRP A 468 -2.24 -16.42 -6.22
N GLY A 469 -1.14 -16.78 -5.57
CA GLY A 469 -0.99 -18.08 -4.93
C GLY A 469 -1.93 -18.27 -3.74
N THR A 470 -2.08 -17.26 -2.88
CA THR A 470 -3.06 -17.33 -1.78
C THR A 470 -4.51 -17.28 -2.31
N ALA A 471 -4.77 -16.51 -3.37
CA ALA A 471 -6.05 -16.53 -4.08
C ALA A 471 -6.39 -17.93 -4.61
N LEU A 472 -5.43 -18.57 -5.29
CA LEU A 472 -5.60 -19.90 -5.87
C LEU A 472 -5.85 -20.97 -4.80
N ILE A 473 -5.09 -20.93 -3.69
CA ILE A 473 -5.30 -21.83 -2.54
C ILE A 473 -6.74 -21.68 -2.00
N TRP A 474 -7.22 -20.44 -1.86
CA TRP A 474 -8.60 -20.18 -1.45
C TRP A 474 -9.61 -20.70 -2.49
N LEU A 475 -9.44 -20.42 -3.78
CA LEU A 475 -10.35 -20.88 -4.84
C LEU A 475 -10.44 -22.41 -4.92
N ILE A 476 -9.31 -23.12 -4.82
CA ILE A 476 -9.27 -24.59 -4.78
C ILE A 476 -10.03 -25.11 -3.55
N SER A 477 -9.94 -24.42 -2.41
CA SER A 477 -10.68 -24.81 -1.20
C SER A 477 -12.20 -24.69 -1.38
N LEU A 478 -12.68 -23.81 -2.27
CA LEU A 478 -14.10 -23.68 -2.57
C LEU A 478 -14.62 -24.89 -3.36
N GLN A 479 -13.82 -25.45 -4.27
CA GLN A 479 -14.19 -26.59 -5.12
C GLN A 479 -14.30 -27.91 -4.34
N LYS A 480 -13.45 -28.11 -3.33
CA LYS A 480 -13.42 -29.34 -2.51
C LYS A 480 -14.65 -29.51 -1.60
N ARG A 481 -15.55 -28.53 -1.55
CA ARG A 481 -16.75 -28.58 -0.74
C ARG A 481 -17.87 -29.27 -1.51
N LYS A 482 -18.04 -30.56 -1.28
CA LYS A 482 -19.32 -31.22 -1.56
C LYS A 482 -20.37 -30.59 -0.65
N CYS A 483 -21.30 -29.81 -1.20
CA CYS A 483 -22.52 -29.52 -0.46
C CYS A 483 -23.19 -30.88 -0.22
N GLY A 484 -23.26 -31.29 1.05
CA GLY A 484 -24.09 -32.43 1.41
C GLY A 484 -25.49 -32.11 0.93
N GLN A 485 -25.99 -32.91 -0.03
CA GLN A 485 -27.42 -33.03 -0.21
C GLN A 485 -27.94 -33.54 1.14
N GLU A 486 -28.75 -32.74 1.82
CA GLU A 486 -29.64 -33.25 2.86
C GLU A 486 -30.36 -34.45 2.25
N LYS A 487 -30.15 -35.63 2.85
CA LYS A 487 -30.99 -36.80 2.61
C LYS A 487 -32.30 -36.61 3.33
#